data_AF-A0A7J2H676-F1
#
_entry.id   AF-A0A7J2H676-F1
#
_cell.length_a   1.000
_cell.length_b   1.000
_cell.length_c   1.000
_cell.angle_alpha   90.00
_cell.angle_beta   90.00
_cell.angle_gamma   90.00
#
_symmetry.space_group_name_H-M   'P 1'
#
loop_
_entity.id
_entity.type
_entity.pdbx_description
1 polymer ?
#
loop_
_entity_poly.entity_id
_entity_poly.type
_entity_poly.pdbx_seq_one_letter_code
_entity_poly.pdbx_strand_id
1 'polypeptide(L)'
;MISVPFIELGEKEWRIIKAIPSSLTISEIASKAGLPQYEVSRKLSPKSPLREKIKVSFELDFRLFNIIPVAVITRKSVKEVPFMRSWRVVHVLGRKYNLITSLVPEELLQEWIS
;
A
#
# COMPACT_ATOMS: atom_id res chain seq x y z
N MET A 1 17.38 -13.42 18.09
CA MET A 1 16.39 -14.25 17.37
C MET A 1 15.12 -13.42 17.31
N ILE A 2 14.71 -12.95 16.12
CA ILE A 2 13.51 -12.11 15.99
C ILE A 2 12.31 -13.06 15.90
N SER A 3 11.48 -13.13 16.94
CA SER A 3 10.20 -13.85 16.86
C SER A 3 9.22 -12.98 16.09
N VAL A 4 8.85 -13.39 14.87
CA VAL A 4 7.74 -12.75 14.16
C VAL A 4 6.45 -13.26 14.80
N PRO A 5 5.60 -12.39 15.38
CA PRO A 5 4.33 -12.83 15.95
C PRO A 5 3.45 -13.38 14.83
N PHE A 6 3.03 -14.63 14.96
CA PHE A 6 2.06 -15.23 14.04
C PHE A 6 0.66 -14.80 14.42
N ILE A 7 -0.14 -14.43 13.41
CA ILE A 7 -1.55 -14.08 13.59
C ILE A 7 -2.36 -15.33 13.25
N GLU A 8 -3.14 -15.82 14.20
CA GLU A 8 -4.10 -16.89 13.94
C GLU A 8 -5.33 -16.34 13.22
N LEU A 9 -5.60 -16.86 12.02
CA LEU A 9 -6.77 -16.54 11.22
C LEU A 9 -7.64 -17.79 11.10
N GLY A 10 -8.94 -17.65 11.39
CA GLY A 10 -9.90 -18.72 11.14
C GLY A 10 -10.11 -18.96 9.65
N GLU A 11 -10.55 -20.16 9.27
CA GLU A 11 -10.78 -20.53 7.87
C GLU A 11 -11.72 -19.55 7.15
N LYS A 12 -12.82 -19.17 7.81
CA LYS A 12 -13.79 -18.20 7.27
C LYS A 12 -13.18 -16.81 7.08
N GLU A 13 -12.33 -16.37 8.00
CA GLU A 13 -11.63 -15.09 7.91
C GLU A 13 -10.67 -15.09 6.74
N TRP A 14 -9.95 -16.20 6.55
CA TRP A 14 -9.06 -16.39 5.41
C TRP A 14 -9.79 -16.37 4.07
N ARG A 15 -10.95 -17.02 3.98
CA ARG A 15 -11.81 -16.99 2.78
C ARG A 15 -12.26 -15.57 2.44
N ILE A 16 -12.66 -14.79 3.45
CA ILE A 16 -13.00 -13.37 3.28
C ILE A 16 -11.79 -12.58 2.77
N ILE A 17 -10.62 -12.71 3.42
CA ILE A 17 -9.39 -11.99 3.04
C ILE A 17 -9.01 -12.26 1.59
N LYS A 18 -9.06 -13.52 1.14
CA LYS A 18 -8.76 -13.88 -0.24
C LYS A 18 -9.73 -13.30 -1.26
N ALA A 19 -10.99 -13.08 -0.88
CA ALA A 19 -12.00 -12.54 -1.78
C ALA A 19 -11.90 -11.02 -1.96
N ILE A 20 -11.39 -10.28 -0.96
CA ILE A 20 -11.34 -8.81 -0.95
C ILE A 20 -10.66 -8.20 -2.19
N PRO A 21 -9.43 -8.60 -2.60
CA PRO A 21 -8.72 -7.90 -3.68
C PRO A 21 -9.43 -7.96 -5.03
N SER A 22 -10.32 -8.93 -5.22
CA SER A 22 -11.05 -9.12 -6.47
C SER A 22 -12.50 -8.62 -6.41
N SER A 23 -12.91 -7.99 -5.30
CA SER A 23 -14.30 -7.62 -5.05
C SER A 23 -14.44 -6.13 -4.77
N LEU A 24 -15.46 -5.50 -5.34
CA LEU A 24 -15.80 -4.10 -5.13
C LEU A 24 -16.89 -3.92 -4.06
N THR A 25 -17.69 -4.96 -3.80
CA THR A 25 -18.83 -4.90 -2.87
C THR A 25 -18.82 -6.03 -1.84
N ILE A 26 -19.49 -5.82 -0.69
CA ILE A 26 -19.67 -6.86 0.34
C ILE A 26 -20.40 -8.08 -0.22
N SER A 27 -21.34 -7.88 -1.14
CA SER A 27 -22.09 -8.96 -1.80
C SER A 27 -21.18 -9.84 -2.67
N GLU A 28 -20.25 -9.23 -3.42
CA GLU A 28 -19.25 -9.98 -4.19
C GLU A 28 -18.30 -10.76 -3.29
N ILE A 29 -17.84 -10.15 -2.18
CA ILE A 29 -17.02 -10.84 -1.18
C ILE A 29 -17.79 -12.05 -0.63
N ALA A 30 -19.07 -11.89 -0.28
CA ALA A 30 -19.91 -12.96 0.23
C ALA A 30 -20.08 -14.11 -0.77
N SER A 31 -20.35 -13.78 -2.03
CA SER A 31 -20.46 -14.76 -3.11
C SER A 31 -19.17 -15.55 -3.30
N LYS A 32 -18.02 -14.87 -3.42
CA LYS A 32 -16.70 -15.51 -3.63
C LYS A 32 -16.19 -16.25 -2.41
N ALA A 33 -16.45 -15.71 -1.22
CA ALA A 33 -16.09 -16.36 0.03
C ALA A 33 -17.02 -17.52 0.36
N GLY A 34 -18.16 -17.69 -0.33
CA GLY A 34 -19.18 -18.72 -0.04
C GLY A 34 -19.76 -18.60 1.37
N LEU A 35 -20.02 -17.36 1.80
CA LEU A 35 -20.54 -17.03 3.13
C LEU A 35 -21.78 -16.11 3.00
N PRO A 36 -22.71 -16.14 3.96
CA PRO A 36 -23.81 -15.18 3.98
C PRO A 36 -23.32 -13.73 4.08
N GLN A 37 -23.99 -12.81 3.39
CA GLN A 37 -23.61 -11.39 3.36
C GLN A 37 -23.57 -10.75 4.75
N TYR A 38 -24.52 -11.11 5.64
CA TYR A 38 -24.54 -10.61 7.01
C TYR A 38 -23.31 -11.04 7.81
N GLU A 39 -22.78 -12.25 7.57
CA GLU A 39 -21.62 -12.80 8.26
C GLU A 39 -20.35 -12.08 7.82
N VAL A 40 -20.20 -11.86 6.51
CA VAL A 40 -19.10 -11.07 5.94
C VAL A 40 -19.13 -9.64 6.45
N SER A 41 -20.29 -8.99 6.45
CA SER A 41 -20.46 -7.63 6.98
C SER A 41 -20.06 -7.54 8.46
N ARG A 42 -20.49 -8.50 9.28
CA ARG A 42 -20.12 -8.57 10.70
C ARG A 42 -18.61 -8.75 10.88
N LYS A 43 -17.98 -9.62 10.09
CA LYS A 43 -16.53 -9.88 10.13
C LYS A 43 -15.69 -8.71 9.61
N LEU A 44 -16.20 -7.89 8.69
CA LEU A 44 -15.53 -6.69 8.19
C LEU A 44 -15.91 -5.41 8.94
N SER A 45 -16.86 -5.50 9.88
CA SER A 45 -17.33 -4.34 10.63
C SER A 45 -16.19 -3.68 11.42
N PRO A 46 -16.27 -2.36 11.69
CA PRO A 46 -15.22 -1.64 12.42
C PRO A 46 -14.90 -2.20 13.81
N LYS A 47 -15.85 -2.92 14.42
CA LYS A 47 -15.74 -3.52 15.76
C LYS A 47 -15.33 -5.01 15.73
N SER A 48 -15.01 -5.54 14.56
CA SER A 48 -14.65 -6.94 14.40
C SER A 48 -13.21 -7.21 14.87
N PRO A 49 -12.94 -8.32 15.58
CA PRO A 49 -11.58 -8.75 15.90
C PRO A 49 -10.69 -8.93 14.65
N LEU A 50 -11.30 -9.21 13.49
CA LEU A 50 -10.54 -9.34 12.23
C LEU A 50 -9.86 -8.01 11.85
N ARG A 51 -10.49 -6.87 12.12
CA ARG A 51 -9.96 -5.52 11.82
C ARG A 51 -8.75 -5.15 12.66
N GLU A 52 -8.58 -5.78 13.82
CA GLU A 52 -7.38 -5.65 14.66
C GLU A 52 -6.20 -6.45 14.08
N LYS A 53 -6.50 -7.49 13.30
CA LYS A 53 -5.53 -8.39 12.68
C LYS A 53 -5.12 -7.95 11.27
N ILE A 54 -6.02 -7.30 10.53
CA ILE A 54 -5.80 -6.94 9.13
C ILE A 54 -6.14 -5.47 8.84
N LYS A 55 -5.35 -4.86 7.95
CA LYS A 55 -5.66 -3.56 7.35
C LYS A 55 -6.06 -3.77 5.89
N VAL A 56 -7.23 -3.27 5.52
CA VAL A 56 -7.68 -3.21 4.12
C VAL A 56 -7.54 -1.77 3.65
N SER A 57 -6.66 -1.54 2.67
CA SER A 57 -6.51 -0.27 1.98
C SER A 57 -6.67 -0.47 0.47
N PHE A 58 -7.06 0.61 -0.20
CA PHE A 58 -6.99 0.69 -1.64
C PHE A 58 -5.56 1.04 -2.03
N GLU A 59 -4.94 0.20 -2.84
CA GLU A 59 -3.61 0.42 -3.40
C GLU A 59 -3.73 0.45 -4.92
N LEU A 60 -3.12 1.46 -5.54
CA LEU A 60 -3.01 1.56 -6.99
C LEU A 60 -1.74 0.86 -7.46
N ASP A 61 -1.87 -0.04 -8.43
CA ASP A 61 -0.70 -0.54 -9.15
C ASP A 61 -0.28 0.48 -10.22
N PHE A 62 0.63 1.40 -9.83
CA PHE A 62 1.15 2.44 -10.72
C PHE A 62 1.82 1.90 -11.97
N ARG A 63 2.34 0.66 -11.93
CA ARG A 63 3.04 0.05 -13.06
C ARG A 63 2.10 -0.23 -14.22
N LEU A 64 0.83 -0.54 -13.94
CA LEU A 64 -0.20 -0.72 -14.98
C LEU A 64 -0.47 0.56 -15.77
N PHE A 65 -0.09 1.72 -15.23
CA PHE A 65 -0.24 3.02 -15.87
C PHE A 65 1.08 3.55 -16.46
N ASN A 66 2.11 2.71 -16.59
CA ASN A 66 3.47 3.10 -16.97
C ASN A 66 4.06 4.20 -16.06
N ILE A 67 3.68 4.21 -14.78
CA ILE A 67 4.18 5.14 -13.77
C ILE A 67 5.05 4.38 -12.78
N ILE A 68 6.27 4.86 -12.58
CA ILE A 68 7.24 4.30 -11.66
C ILE A 68 7.32 5.16 -10.40
N PRO A 69 6.99 4.63 -9.22
CA PRO A 69 7.28 5.28 -7.96
C PRO A 69 8.80 5.27 -7.71
N VAL A 70 9.42 6.45 -7.63
CA VAL A 70 10.86 6.62 -7.41
C VAL A 70 11.09 7.38 -6.11
N ALA A 71 12.10 6.98 -5.35
CA ALA A 71 12.59 7.69 -4.18
C ALA A 71 14.10 7.93 -4.32
N VAL A 72 14.52 9.19 -4.26
CA VAL A 72 15.92 9.60 -4.38
C VAL A 72 16.35 10.33 -3.12
N ILE A 73 17.54 10.00 -2.63
CA ILE A 73 18.22 10.73 -1.55
C ILE A 73 19.37 11.50 -2.18
N THR A 74 19.33 12.83 -2.06
CA THR A 74 20.34 13.71 -2.67
C THR A 74 20.77 14.81 -1.71
N ARG A 75 21.99 15.31 -1.90
CA ARG A 75 22.45 16.56 -1.29
C ARG A 75 22.23 17.78 -2.19
N LYS A 76 21.89 17.56 -3.46
CA LYS A 76 21.59 18.64 -4.40
C LYS A 76 20.38 19.41 -3.87
N SER A 77 20.47 20.75 -3.93
CA SER A 77 19.33 21.63 -3.70
C SER A 77 18.58 21.73 -5.02
N VAL A 78 17.43 21.06 -5.13
CA VAL A 78 16.62 21.07 -6.36
C VAL A 78 15.38 21.90 -6.09
N LYS A 79 15.17 23.02 -6.79
CA LYS A 79 14.06 23.92 -6.49
C LYS A 79 12.70 23.37 -6.93
N GLU A 80 12.66 22.72 -8.09
CA GLU A 80 11.47 22.13 -8.67
C GLU A 80 11.82 20.75 -9.22
N VAL A 81 11.02 19.75 -8.84
CA VAL A 81 11.18 18.38 -9.31
C VAL A 81 9.88 17.96 -9.98
N PRO A 82 9.88 17.70 -11.30
CA PRO A 82 8.70 17.20 -12.00
C PRO A 82 8.18 15.92 -11.36
N PHE A 83 6.86 15.76 -11.37
CA PHE A 83 6.18 14.58 -10.83
C PHE A 83 6.44 14.28 -9.34
N MET A 84 6.94 15.27 -8.59
CA MET A 84 7.19 15.15 -7.16
C MET A 84 5.90 14.97 -6.38
N ARG A 85 5.87 13.92 -5.57
CA ARG A 85 4.85 13.70 -4.54
C ARG A 85 5.23 14.33 -3.22
N SER A 86 6.49 14.19 -2.82
CA SER A 86 6.91 14.69 -1.51
C SER A 86 8.38 15.04 -1.46
N TRP A 87 8.66 16.06 -0.64
CA TRP A 87 10.01 16.43 -0.22
C TRP A 87 10.07 16.29 1.30
N ARG A 88 11.08 15.56 1.77
CA ARG A 88 11.47 15.49 3.18
C ARG A 88 12.95 15.77 3.37
N VAL A 89 13.30 16.41 4.48
CA VAL A 89 14.69 16.50 4.92
C VAL A 89 14.96 15.31 5.82
N VAL A 90 16.01 14.54 5.51
CA VAL A 90 16.45 13.40 6.31
C VAL A 90 17.88 13.60 6.81
N HIS A 91 18.16 13.12 8.01
CA HIS A 91 19.48 13.19 8.62
C HIS A 91 20.10 11.80 8.63
N VAL A 92 21.23 11.64 7.95
CA VAL A 92 21.95 10.37 7.88
C VAL A 92 23.38 10.62 8.35
N LEU A 93 23.77 9.98 9.45
CA LEU A 93 25.11 10.10 10.06
C LEU A 93 25.53 11.57 10.30
N GLY A 94 24.62 12.38 10.87
CA GLY A 94 24.88 13.80 11.16
C GLY A 94 24.87 14.73 9.94
N ARG A 95 24.62 14.23 8.73
CA ARG A 95 24.54 15.03 7.50
C ARG A 95 23.10 15.17 7.02
N LYS A 96 22.77 16.36 6.50
CA LYS A 96 21.46 16.69 5.93
C LYS A 96 21.36 16.23 4.48
N TYR A 97 20.26 15.55 4.14
CA TYR A 97 19.91 15.15 2.77
C TYR A 97 18.46 15.51 2.49
N ASN A 98 18.13 15.61 1.21
CA ASN A 98 16.77 15.71 0.69
C ASN A 98 16.34 14.31 0.23
N LEU A 99 15.25 13.81 0.81
CA LEU A 99 14.51 12.65 0.32
C LEU A 99 13.36 13.16 -0.54
N ILE A 100 13.40 12.83 -1.81
CA ILE A 100 12.39 13.24 -2.80
C ILE A 100 11.70 11.97 -3.29
N THR A 101 10.37 11.95 -3.25
CA THR A 101 9.57 10.86 -3.82
C THR A 101 8.71 11.39 -4.95
N SER A 102 8.68 10.65 -6.05
CA SER A 102 8.00 11.02 -7.29
C SER A 102 7.29 9.84 -7.94
N LEU A 103 6.32 10.15 -8.80
CA LEU A 103 5.66 9.20 -9.69
C LEU A 103 6.04 9.51 -11.13
N VAL A 104 7.10 8.91 -11.63
CA VAL A 104 7.70 9.29 -12.91
C VAL A 104 7.15 8.38 -14.00
N PRO A 105 6.67 8.92 -15.15
CA PRO A 105 6.41 8.09 -16.32
C PRO A 105 7.66 7.29 -16.70
N GLU A 106 7.50 6.01 -17.02
CA GLU A 106 8.62 5.10 -17.27
C GLU A 106 9.59 5.63 -18.34
N GLU A 107 9.05 6.25 -19.40
CA GLU A 107 9.81 6.85 -20.49
C GLU A 107 10.72 8.02 -20.07
N LEU A 108 10.39 8.71 -18.97
CA LEU A 108 11.14 9.87 -18.47
C LEU A 108 12.09 9.53 -17.32
N LEU A 109 12.16 8.26 -16.90
CA LEU A 109 12.88 7.86 -15.69
C LEU A 109 14.37 8.24 -15.73
N GLN A 110 15.04 8.01 -16.86
CA GLN A 110 16.48 8.26 -16.99
C GLN A 110 16.81 9.76 -16.94
N GLU A 111 16.02 10.58 -17.65
CA GLU A 111 16.16 12.03 -17.61
C GLU A 111 15.90 12.57 -16.21
N TRP A 112 14.90 12.01 -15.51
CA TRP A 112 14.51 12.45 -14.18
C TRP A 112 15.55 12.12 -13.09
N ILE A 113 16.30 11.02 -13.20
CA ILE A 113 17.31 10.62 -12.20
C ILE A 113 18.66 11.33 -12.36
N SER A 114 18.93 11.92 -13.53
CA SER A 114 20.22 12.56 -13.89
C SER A 114 20.52 13.83 -13.05
#